data_AF-A0A955PU43-F1
#
_entry.id   AF-A0A955PU43-F1
#
_cell.length_a   1.000
_cell.length_b   1.000
_cell.length_c   1.000
_cell.angle_alpha   90.00
_cell.angle_beta   90.00
_cell.angle_gamma   90.00
#
_symmetry.space_group_name_H-M   'P 1'
#
loop_
_entity.id
_entity.type
_entity.pdbx_description
1 polymer ?
#
loop_
_entity_poly.entity_id
_entity_poly.type
_entity_poly.pdbx_seq_one_letter_code
_entity_poly.pdbx_strand_id
1 'polypeptide(L)'
;MRRSHQGIDVEHLLLALLEQSGGLAHPILEHAGVSPTAVKNAAEHALQKVPQVQGSGAPPGQVHLSPRLAKVLNQAEVEMKELRDEFLSVEHVILAMVAEGGVFTSMGLKRDKVLAGLQEVRGNQRVTSQDPEGTYQALEKYGRDLTRLASQGKLDPVIGRDEEIRRVVQILSRRT
;
A
#
# COMPACT_ATOMS: atom_id res chain seq x y z
N MET A 1 -18.61 4.03 -12.98
CA MET A 1 -17.85 5.00 -12.15
C MET A 1 -18.78 5.67 -11.17
N ARG A 2 -18.44 5.73 -9.88
CA ARG A 2 -19.30 6.32 -8.84
C ARG A 2 -19.42 7.85 -8.91
N ARG A 3 -18.58 8.56 -9.68
CA ARG A 3 -18.46 10.03 -9.68
C ARG A 3 -18.78 10.74 -11.01
N SER A 4 -19.31 10.05 -12.02
CA SER A 4 -19.69 10.64 -13.33
C SER A 4 -18.62 11.53 -13.99
N HIS A 5 -17.36 11.12 -13.89
CA HIS A 5 -16.24 11.75 -14.60
C HIS A 5 -16.05 11.10 -15.98
N GLN A 6 -15.65 11.90 -16.97
CA GLN A 6 -15.42 11.42 -18.35
C GLN A 6 -14.15 10.57 -18.51
N GLY A 7 -13.19 10.69 -17.59
CA GLY A 7 -11.92 9.97 -17.66
C GLY A 7 -11.42 9.50 -16.29
N ILE A 8 -10.55 8.49 -16.32
CA ILE A 8 -9.83 8.00 -15.14
C ILE A 8 -8.55 8.82 -14.99
N ASP A 9 -8.39 9.44 -13.83
CA ASP A 9 -7.19 10.17 -13.43
C ASP A 9 -6.49 9.50 -12.25
N VAL A 10 -5.30 9.98 -11.90
CA VAL A 10 -4.43 9.44 -10.84
C VAL A 10 -5.17 9.22 -9.52
N GLU A 11 -5.98 10.20 -9.11
CA GLU A 11 -6.71 10.16 -7.84
C GLU A 11 -7.79 9.08 -7.83
N HIS A 12 -8.32 8.68 -9.00
CA HIS A 12 -9.26 7.55 -9.09
C HIS A 12 -8.55 6.23 -8.82
N LEU A 13 -7.36 6.03 -9.41
CA LEU A 13 -6.57 4.84 -9.17
C LEU A 13 -6.11 4.79 -7.70
N LEU A 14 -5.67 5.92 -7.15
CA LEU A 14 -5.27 6.01 -5.75
C LEU A 14 -6.41 5.63 -4.80
N LEU A 15 -7.63 6.13 -5.03
CA LEU A 15 -8.79 5.73 -4.23
C LEU A 15 -9.11 4.23 -4.38
N ALA A 16 -9.02 3.68 -5.59
CA ALA A 16 -9.25 2.25 -5.80
C ALA A 16 -8.24 1.39 -5.02
N LEU A 17 -6.97 1.78 -5.00
CA LEU A 17 -5.91 1.11 -4.23
C LEU A 17 -6.12 1.23 -2.71
N LEU A 18 -6.63 2.36 -2.23
CA LEU A 18 -6.96 2.58 -0.82
C LEU A 18 -8.24 1.85 -0.37
N GLU A 19 -9.19 1.61 -1.29
CA GLU A 19 -10.43 0.88 -0.98
C GLU A 19 -10.25 -0.65 -1.04
N GLN A 20 -9.12 -1.13 -1.55
CA GLN A 20 -8.82 -2.56 -1.63
C GLN A 20 -8.56 -3.15 -0.25
N SER A 21 -9.50 -3.99 0.22
CA SER A 21 -9.34 -4.76 1.45
C SER A 21 -8.13 -5.69 1.37
N GLY A 22 -7.21 -5.57 2.33
CA GLY A 22 -5.99 -6.38 2.37
C GLY A 22 -4.95 -6.00 1.31
N GLY A 23 -5.09 -4.84 0.65
CA GLY A 23 -4.09 -4.33 -0.28
C GLY A 23 -2.89 -3.70 0.42
N LEU A 24 -1.80 -3.49 -0.34
CA LEU A 24 -0.54 -2.95 0.21
C LEU A 24 -0.52 -1.42 0.38
N ALA A 25 -1.48 -0.69 -0.20
CA ALA A 25 -1.45 0.77 -0.21
C ALA A 25 -1.51 1.39 1.20
N HIS A 26 -2.39 0.86 2.06
CA HIS A 26 -2.51 1.29 3.45
C HIS A 26 -1.21 1.13 4.25
N PRO A 27 -0.66 -0.10 4.39
CA PRO A 27 0.54 -0.30 5.19
C PRO A 27 1.76 0.44 4.62
N ILE A 28 1.90 0.54 3.29
CA ILE A 28 2.98 1.34 2.68
C ILE A 28 2.92 2.80 3.13
N LEU A 29 1.73 3.41 3.08
CA LEU A 29 1.56 4.82 3.47
C LEU A 29 1.75 5.04 4.97
N GLU A 30 1.25 4.13 5.81
CA GLU A 30 1.43 4.19 7.27
C GLU A 30 2.91 4.14 7.65
N HIS A 31 3.67 3.19 7.09
CA HIS A 31 5.11 3.07 7.35
C HIS A 31 5.91 4.22 6.72
N ALA A 32 5.41 4.82 5.64
CA ALA A 32 5.98 6.05 5.08
C ALA A 32 5.68 7.31 5.93
N GLY A 33 4.90 7.19 7.01
CA GLY A 33 4.59 8.25 7.96
C GLY A 33 3.42 9.14 7.56
N VAL A 34 2.55 8.68 6.66
CA VAL A 34 1.37 9.43 6.20
C VAL A 34 0.11 8.64 6.50
N SER A 35 -0.91 9.30 7.05
CA SER A 35 -2.21 8.66 7.32
C SER A 35 -2.91 8.30 6.00
N PRO A 36 -3.24 7.01 5.74
CA PRO A 36 -4.01 6.60 4.56
C PRO A 36 -5.37 7.29 4.50
N THR A 37 -6.00 7.54 5.65
CA THR A 37 -7.26 8.28 5.74
C THR A 37 -7.11 9.72 5.26
N ALA A 38 -6.01 10.39 5.62
CA ALA A 38 -5.73 11.74 5.13
C ALA A 38 -5.51 11.75 3.60
N VAL A 39 -4.76 10.76 3.07
CA VAL A 39 -4.55 10.57 1.62
C VAL A 39 -5.88 10.37 0.90
N LYS A 40 -6.73 9.48 1.42
CA LYS A 40 -8.08 9.24 0.90
C LYS A 40 -8.88 10.54 0.82
N ASN A 41 -8.99 11.26 1.93
CA ASN A 41 -9.75 12.51 1.98
C ASN A 41 -9.22 13.56 0.99
N ALA A 42 -7.90 13.69 0.87
CA ALA A 42 -7.29 14.62 -0.08
C ALA A 42 -7.58 14.23 -1.54
N ALA A 43 -7.51 12.95 -1.87
CA ALA A 43 -7.87 12.44 -3.19
C ALA A 43 -9.36 12.64 -3.49
N GLU A 44 -10.25 12.38 -2.53
CA GLU A 44 -11.68 12.64 -2.69
C GLU A 44 -12.00 14.12 -2.92
N HIS A 45 -11.30 15.01 -2.20
CA HIS A 45 -11.45 16.45 -2.35
C HIS A 45 -10.87 16.97 -3.68
N ALA A 46 -9.74 16.42 -4.14
CA ALA A 46 -9.21 16.72 -5.46
C ALA A 46 -10.21 16.33 -6.57
N LEU A 47 -10.83 15.15 -6.44
CA LEU A 47 -11.85 14.69 -7.38
C LEU A 47 -13.14 15.50 -7.35
N GLN A 48 -13.51 16.13 -6.24
CA GLN A 48 -14.69 17.02 -6.20
C GLN A 48 -14.53 18.27 -7.06
N LYS A 49 -13.29 18.68 -7.36
CA LYS A 49 -12.99 19.82 -8.22
C LYS A 49 -13.06 19.48 -9.71
N VAL A 50 -13.10 18.20 -10.05
CA VAL A 50 -13.18 17.75 -11.44
C VAL A 50 -14.62 17.96 -11.93
N PRO A 51 -14.83 18.57 -13.12
CA PRO A 51 -16.16 18.74 -13.67
C PRO A 51 -16.87 17.39 -13.84
N GLN A 52 -18.08 17.29 -13.27
CA GLN A 52 -18.94 16.15 -13.48
C GLN A 52 -19.70 16.32 -14.79
N VAL A 53 -19.78 15.24 -15.56
CA VAL A 53 -20.49 15.27 -16.84
C VAL A 53 -21.87 14.68 -16.63
N GLN A 54 -22.86 15.57 -16.59
CA GLN A 54 -24.27 15.20 -16.72
C GLN A 54 -24.64 15.34 -18.19
N GLY A 55 -24.63 14.24 -18.93
CA GLY A 55 -24.98 14.28 -20.35
C GLY A 55 -25.00 12.91 -21.01
N SER A 56 -26.18 12.52 -21.47
CA SER A 56 -26.50 11.35 -22.31
C SER A 56 -25.98 11.47 -23.76
N GLY A 57 -24.84 12.13 -23.97
CA GLY A 57 -24.29 12.45 -25.31
C GLY A 57 -22.91 11.88 -25.61
N ALA A 58 -22.17 11.37 -24.62
CA ALA A 58 -20.98 10.58 -24.87
C ALA A 58 -21.39 9.14 -25.17
N PRO A 59 -20.87 8.49 -26.22
CA PRO A 59 -21.13 7.07 -26.46
C PRO A 59 -20.88 6.29 -25.16
N PRO A 60 -21.87 5.53 -24.65
CA PRO A 60 -21.66 4.76 -23.43
C PRO A 60 -20.50 3.78 -23.68
N GLY A 61 -19.39 3.97 -22.97
CA GLY A 61 -18.30 3.00 -22.91
C GLY A 61 -16.88 3.51 -23.19
N GLN A 62 -16.67 4.74 -23.66
CA GLN A 62 -15.30 5.26 -23.85
C GLN A 62 -14.85 6.08 -22.64
N VAL A 63 -14.52 5.37 -21.57
CA VAL A 63 -13.74 5.93 -20.47
C VAL A 63 -12.28 6.00 -20.91
N HIS A 64 -11.70 7.20 -20.95
CA HIS A 64 -10.30 7.38 -21.32
C HIS A 64 -9.40 7.53 -20.09
N LEU A 65 -8.15 7.05 -20.20
CA LEU A 65 -7.09 7.35 -19.23
C LEU A 65 -6.64 8.80 -19.42
N SER A 66 -6.46 9.54 -18.33
CA SER A 66 -5.85 10.85 -18.38
C SER A 66 -4.38 10.72 -18.82
N PRO A 67 -3.81 11.74 -19.50
CA PRO A 67 -2.38 11.78 -19.79
C PRO A 67 -1.50 11.71 -18.54
N ARG A 68 -1.98 12.26 -17.41
CA ARG A 68 -1.29 12.18 -16.11
C ARG A 68 -1.20 10.73 -15.64
N LEU A 69 -2.31 10.00 -15.66
CA LEU A 69 -2.35 8.60 -15.26
C LEU A 69 -1.50 7.72 -16.19
N ALA A 70 -1.56 7.94 -17.50
CA ALA A 70 -0.71 7.23 -18.45
C ALA A 70 0.79 7.42 -18.13
N LYS A 71 1.19 8.65 -17.79
CA LYS A 71 2.57 8.95 -17.37
C LYS A 71 2.94 8.24 -16.06
N VAL A 72 2.03 8.21 -15.08
CA VAL A 72 2.24 7.49 -13.82
C VAL A 72 2.45 6.00 -14.05
N LEU A 73 1.65 5.36 -14.92
CA LEU A 73 1.79 3.93 -15.23
C LEU A 73 3.13 3.63 -15.91
N ASN A 74 3.53 4.47 -16.88
CA ASN A 74 4.85 4.33 -17.52
C ASN A 74 6.00 4.51 -16.52
N GLN A 75 5.88 5.48 -15.59
CA GLN A 75 6.88 5.66 -14.54
C GLN A 75 6.89 4.47 -13.59
N ALA A 76 5.75 3.87 -13.26
CA ALA A 76 5.68 2.69 -12.41
C ALA A 76 6.41 1.48 -13.03
N GLU A 77 6.40 1.33 -14.36
CA GLU A 77 7.24 0.32 -15.03
C GLU A 77 8.74 0.60 -14.91
N VAL A 78 9.15 1.87 -14.86
CA VAL A 78 10.55 2.24 -14.59
C VAL A 78 10.90 1.87 -13.15
N GLU A 79 10.04 2.18 -12.18
CA GLU A 79 10.21 1.80 -10.77
C GLU A 79 10.37 0.28 -10.60
N MET A 80 9.52 -0.50 -11.26
CA MET A 80 9.60 -1.96 -11.27
C MET A 80 10.99 -2.46 -11.71
N LYS A 81 11.53 -1.88 -12.79
CA LYS A 81 12.86 -2.24 -13.31
C LYS A 81 13.99 -1.80 -12.37
N GLU A 82 13.87 -0.62 -11.76
CA GLU A 82 14.84 -0.11 -10.78
C GLU A 82 14.92 -1.01 -9.55
N LEU A 83 13.77 -1.47 -9.06
CA LEU A 83 13.66 -2.40 -7.94
C LEU A 83 13.96 -3.86 -8.32
N ARG A 84 14.22 -4.13 -9.61
CA ARG A 84 14.52 -5.46 -10.19
C ARG A 84 13.41 -6.48 -9.95
N ASP A 85 12.18 -5.98 -9.98
CA ASP A 85 10.96 -6.74 -9.86
C ASP A 85 10.48 -7.22 -11.24
N GLU A 86 9.79 -8.37 -11.27
CA GLU A 86 9.37 -9.02 -12.52
C GLU A 86 7.94 -8.67 -12.92
N PHE A 87 7.13 -8.21 -11.96
CA PHE A 87 5.74 -7.78 -12.17
C PHE A 87 5.47 -6.39 -11.62
N LEU A 88 4.54 -5.68 -12.26
CA LEU A 88 4.08 -4.38 -11.80
C LEU A 88 3.17 -4.56 -10.57
N SER A 89 3.58 -3.98 -9.43
CA SER A 89 2.90 -4.06 -8.13
C SER A 89 2.37 -2.69 -7.71
N VAL A 90 1.46 -2.67 -6.73
CA VAL A 90 0.87 -1.46 -6.12
C VAL A 90 1.95 -0.49 -5.65
N GLU A 91 3.04 -1.01 -5.11
CA GLU A 91 4.16 -0.22 -4.60
C GLU A 91 4.88 0.61 -5.67
N HIS A 92 5.03 0.07 -6.89
CA HIS A 92 5.60 0.78 -8.03
C HIS A 92 4.70 1.94 -8.46
N VAL A 93 3.39 1.70 -8.44
CA VAL A 93 2.38 2.70 -8.75
C VAL A 93 2.41 3.82 -7.72
N ILE A 94 2.50 3.51 -6.43
CA ILE A 94 2.59 4.51 -5.36
C ILE A 94 3.87 5.35 -5.50
N LEU A 95 5.03 4.73 -5.76
CA LEU A 95 6.29 5.45 -6.01
C LEU A 95 6.14 6.42 -7.19
N ALA A 96 5.54 5.97 -8.29
CA ALA A 96 5.29 6.80 -9.46
C ALA A 96 4.31 7.95 -9.19
N MET A 97 3.26 7.72 -8.41
CA MET A 97 2.32 8.77 -7.99
C MET A 97 3.00 9.82 -7.10
N VAL A 98 3.91 9.40 -6.22
CA VAL A 98 4.67 10.32 -5.36
C VAL A 98 5.62 11.17 -6.19
N ALA A 99 6.24 10.60 -7.23
CA ALA A 99 7.08 11.34 -8.17
C ALA A 99 6.28 12.34 -9.03
N GLU A 100 5.01 12.03 -9.36
CA GLU A 100 4.09 12.96 -10.02
C GLU A 100 3.68 14.12 -9.09
N GLY A 101 3.66 13.86 -7.78
CA GLY A 101 3.35 14.83 -6.74
C GLY A 101 1.88 14.77 -6.33
N GLY A 102 1.00 15.42 -7.10
CA GLY A 102 -0.45 15.42 -6.85
C GLY A 102 -0.84 15.66 -5.38
N VAL A 103 -1.67 14.77 -4.82
CA VAL A 103 -2.10 14.84 -3.42
C VAL A 103 -0.95 14.67 -2.41
N PHE A 104 0.09 13.94 -2.79
CA PHE A 104 1.22 13.63 -1.92
C PHE A 104 2.14 14.83 -1.67
N THR A 105 2.22 15.77 -2.60
CA THR A 105 2.97 17.03 -2.43
C THR A 105 2.52 17.80 -1.20
N SER A 106 1.19 17.89 -0.99
CA SER A 106 0.61 18.60 0.16
C SER A 106 0.90 17.91 1.50
N MET A 107 1.29 16.64 1.47
CA MET A 107 1.59 15.81 2.65
C MET A 107 3.10 15.72 2.91
N GLY A 108 3.93 16.33 2.07
CA GLY A 108 5.38 16.25 2.16
C GLY A 108 5.93 14.84 1.97
N LEU A 109 5.16 13.93 1.38
CA LEU A 109 5.61 12.56 1.14
C LEU A 109 6.66 12.55 0.03
N LYS A 110 7.81 11.94 0.32
CA LYS A 110 8.95 11.84 -0.60
C LYS A 110 9.23 10.38 -0.94
N ARG A 111 9.86 10.16 -2.09
CA ARG A 111 10.32 8.85 -2.58
C ARG A 111 11.01 8.03 -1.48
N ASP A 112 11.98 8.61 -0.77
CA ASP A 112 12.77 7.90 0.24
C ASP A 112 11.92 7.37 1.40
N LYS A 113 10.86 8.10 1.79
CA LYS A 113 9.94 7.67 2.85
C LYS A 113 9.07 6.51 2.38
N VAL A 114 8.65 6.54 1.12
CA VAL A 114 7.90 5.44 0.50
C VAL A 114 8.79 4.20 0.39
N LEU A 115 10.04 4.34 -0.07
CA LEU A 115 11.00 3.24 -0.12
C LEU A 115 11.26 2.62 1.27
N ALA A 116 11.38 3.44 2.31
CA ALA A 116 11.47 2.93 3.68
C ALA A 116 10.20 2.16 4.09
N GLY A 117 9.02 2.69 3.76
CA GLY A 117 7.76 1.98 3.99
C GLY A 117 7.64 0.66 3.23
N LEU A 118 8.08 0.61 1.97
CA LEU A 118 8.17 -0.63 1.19
C LEU A 118 9.08 -1.64 1.88
N GLN A 119 10.25 -1.21 2.35
CA GLN A 119 11.20 -2.10 3.01
C GLN A 119 10.60 -2.76 4.27
N GLU A 120 9.76 -2.07 5.03
CA GLU A 120 9.05 -2.66 6.17
C GLU A 120 7.97 -3.66 5.74
N VAL A 121 7.27 -3.39 4.63
CA VAL A 121 6.16 -4.23 4.16
C VAL A 121 6.62 -5.48 3.42
N ARG A 122 7.56 -5.37 2.48
CA ARG A 122 8.04 -6.51 1.66
C ARG A 122 9.42 -7.03 2.07
N GLY A 123 10.14 -6.33 2.95
CA GLY A 123 11.52 -6.68 3.29
C GLY A 123 12.44 -6.65 2.08
N ASN A 124 13.20 -7.74 1.91
CA ASN A 124 14.10 -7.96 0.77
C ASN A 124 13.46 -8.82 -0.33
N GLN A 125 12.15 -9.07 -0.27
CA GLN A 125 11.47 -9.89 -1.26
C GLN A 125 11.25 -9.09 -2.55
N ARG A 126 11.34 -9.79 -3.68
CA ARG A 126 11.05 -9.23 -5.01
C ARG A 126 9.65 -9.65 -5.45
N VAL A 127 9.01 -8.84 -6.27
CA VAL A 127 7.73 -9.15 -6.90
C VAL A 127 7.98 -10.09 -8.08
N THR A 128 7.96 -11.40 -7.80
CA THR A 128 8.17 -12.45 -8.82
C THR A 128 6.90 -13.23 -9.16
N SER A 129 5.74 -12.77 -8.69
CA SER A 129 4.43 -13.37 -9.00
C SER A 129 3.36 -12.31 -9.20
N GLN A 130 2.21 -12.70 -9.74
CA GLN A 130 1.07 -11.82 -9.95
C GLN A 130 0.30 -11.48 -8.65
N ASP A 131 0.54 -12.22 -7.56
CA ASP A 131 -0.06 -11.98 -6.24
C ASP A 131 1.03 -11.89 -5.16
N PRO A 132 1.83 -10.81 -5.14
CA PRO A 132 2.84 -10.60 -4.11
C PRO A 132 2.21 -10.29 -2.74
N GLU A 133 1.03 -9.67 -2.71
CA GLU A 133 0.37 -9.22 -1.49
C GLU A 133 0.05 -10.40 -0.56
N GLY A 134 -0.41 -11.52 -1.13
CA GLY A 134 -0.63 -12.76 -0.39
C GLY A 134 0.62 -13.33 0.29
N THR A 135 1.81 -12.96 -0.19
CA THR A 135 3.10 -13.41 0.35
C THR A 135 3.63 -12.47 1.43
N TYR A 136 3.52 -11.15 1.23
CA TYR A 136 4.03 -10.14 2.18
C TYR A 136 3.30 -10.16 3.52
N GLN A 137 1.97 -10.32 3.48
CA GLN A 137 1.13 -10.35 4.68
C GLN A 137 0.75 -11.77 5.11
N ALA A 138 1.48 -12.80 4.68
CA ALA A 138 1.13 -14.19 5.01
C ALA A 138 1.04 -14.43 6.53
N LEU A 139 1.90 -13.79 7.32
CA LEU A 139 1.87 -13.87 8.78
C LEU A 139 0.66 -13.15 9.40
N GLU A 140 0.20 -12.04 8.83
CA GLU A 140 -1.00 -11.36 9.31
C GLU A 140 -2.27 -12.10 8.89
N LYS A 141 -2.26 -12.69 7.69
CA LYS A 141 -3.41 -13.38 7.09
C LYS A 141 -3.63 -14.77 7.68
N TYR A 142 -2.55 -15.51 7.93
CA TYR A 142 -2.60 -16.91 8.37
C TYR A 142 -1.97 -17.14 9.74
N GLY A 143 -1.22 -16.18 10.27
CA GLY A 143 -0.62 -16.25 11.59
C GLY A 143 -1.42 -15.48 12.64
N ARG A 144 -1.05 -15.71 13.91
CA ARG A 144 -1.53 -14.93 15.04
C ARG A 144 -0.32 -14.38 15.79
N ASP A 145 -0.14 -13.06 15.76
CA ASP A 145 0.96 -12.41 16.46
C ASP A 145 0.71 -12.39 17.98
N LEU A 146 1.33 -13.33 18.69
CA LEU A 146 1.25 -13.44 20.15
C LEU A 146 2.07 -12.35 20.86
N THR A 147 3.12 -11.81 20.23
CA THR A 147 3.94 -10.75 20.85
C THR A 147 3.18 -9.44 20.95
N ARG A 148 2.44 -9.08 19.90
CA ARG A 148 1.53 -7.93 19.90
C ARG A 148 0.36 -8.10 20.86
N LEU A 149 -0.18 -9.31 21.01
CA LEU A 149 -1.21 -9.58 22.02
C LEU A 149 -0.66 -9.46 23.45
N ALA A 150 0.57 -9.94 23.68
CA ALA A 150 1.24 -9.80 24.97
C ALA A 150 1.50 -8.32 25.31
N SER A 151 2.00 -7.52 24.36
CA SER A 151 2.26 -6.08 24.59
C SER A 151 0.99 -5.27 24.87
N GLN A 152 -0.15 -5.71 24.32
CA GLN A 152 -1.47 -5.13 24.60
C GLN A 152 -2.12 -5.68 25.88
N GLY A 153 -1.46 -6.58 26.62
CA GLY A 153 -2.02 -7.20 27.83
C GLY A 153 -3.23 -8.11 27.56
N LYS A 154 -3.39 -8.58 26.32
CA LYS A 154 -4.51 -9.45 25.90
C LYS A 154 -4.25 -10.94 26.10
N LEU A 155 -3.09 -11.31 26.62
CA LEU A 155 -2.77 -12.68 26.99
C LEU A 155 -2.83 -12.83 28.51
N ASP A 156 -3.43 -13.92 28.96
CA ASP A 156 -3.46 -14.27 30.38
C ASP A 156 -2.04 -14.57 30.89
N PRO A 157 -1.71 -14.20 32.13
CA PRO A 157 -0.40 -14.48 32.72
C PRO A 157 -0.19 -16.01 32.83
N VAL A 158 0.98 -16.46 32.35
CA VAL A 158 1.37 -17.87 32.47
C VAL A 158 2.04 -18.08 33.83
N ILE A 159 1.45 -18.94 34.67
CA ILE A 159 1.92 -19.19 36.04
C ILE A 159 2.58 -20.57 36.13
N GLY A 160 3.75 -20.64 36.78
CA GLY A 160 4.41 -21.90 37.14
C GLY A 160 5.09 -22.65 35.98
N ARG A 161 5.40 -21.95 34.87
CA ARG A 161 6.10 -22.52 33.70
C ARG A 161 7.46 -21.88 33.41
N ASP A 162 8.11 -21.36 34.45
CA ASP A 162 9.36 -20.61 34.33
C ASP A 162 10.51 -21.46 33.76
N GLU A 163 10.57 -22.75 34.14
CA GLU A 163 11.62 -23.67 33.65
C GLU A 163 11.47 -23.99 32.16
N GLU A 164 10.24 -24.27 31.69
CA GLU A 164 9.98 -24.53 30.28
C GLU A 164 10.22 -23.29 29.42
N ILE A 165 9.75 -22.12 29.88
CA ILE A 165 9.99 -20.84 29.19
C ILE A 165 11.50 -20.58 29.10
N ARG A 166 12.24 -20.73 30.21
CA ARG A 166 13.70 -20.55 30.22
C ARG A 166 14.40 -21.52 29.28
N ARG A 167 13.97 -22.78 29.22
CA ARG A 167 14.51 -23.79 28.29
C ARG A 167 14.27 -23.40 26.83
N VAL A 168 13.06 -22.96 26.47
CA VAL A 168 12.76 -22.51 25.10
C VAL A 168 13.62 -21.31 24.71
N VAL A 169 13.73 -20.30 25.59
CA VAL A 169 14.58 -19.12 25.34
C VAL A 169 16.04 -19.53 25.17
N GLN A 170 16.55 -20.43 26.00
CA GLN A 170 17.92 -20.92 25.90
C GLN A 170 18.17 -21.63 24.56
N ILE A 171 17.23 -22.44 24.08
CA ILE A 171 17.34 -23.11 22.78
C ILE A 171 17.34 -22.09 21.64
N LEU A 172 16.39 -21.15 21.63
CA LEU A 172 16.27 -20.11 20.61
C LEU A 172 17.47 -19.15 20.57
N SER A 173 18.17 -18.98 21.69
CA SER A 173 19.33 -18.09 21.80
C SER A 173 20.66 -18.74 21.41
N ARG A 174 20.67 -20.04 21.08
CA ARG A 174 21.89 -20.69 20.59
C ARG A 174 22.18 -20.22 19.17
N ARG A 175 23.36 -19.65 18.94
CA ARG A 175 23.90 -19.51 17.58
C ARG A 175 24.11 -20.91 17.00
N THR A 176 23.45 -21.21 15.89
CA THR A 176 23.96 -22.16 14.90
C THR A 176 25.05 -21.49 14.08
#